data_AF-A0A9W4GP83-F1
#
_entry.id   AF-A0A9W4GP83-F1
#
_cell.length_a   1.000
_cell.length_b   1.000
_cell.length_c   1.000
_cell.angle_alpha   90.00
_cell.angle_beta   90.00
_cell.angle_gamma   90.00
#
_symmetry.space_group_name_H-M   'P 1'
#
loop_
_entity.id
_entity.type
_entity.pdbx_description
1 polymer ?
#
loop_
_entity_poly.entity_id
_entity_poly.type
_entity_poly.pdbx_seq_one_letter_code
_entity_poly.pdbx_strand_id
1 'polypeptide(L)'
;MRTRSSSYPDRETAQWCTQQVITGNEQAIHRWLAQGTRQRLTLEAAWPSREEAVGRVLIDAMMYAGRGPVDVRAARVVLRREAASEHGCVVHATFPVYLLPSTSPPAPEEGRCSWSRCNTTAATVSWTR
;
A
#
# COMPACT_ATOMS: atom_id res chain seq x y z
N MET A 1 -7.41 6.78 -8.13
CA MET A 1 -6.48 7.93 -8.20
C MET A 1 -5.35 7.54 -9.16
N ARG A 2 -5.10 8.31 -10.25
CA ARG A 2 -4.04 7.99 -11.22
C ARG A 2 -2.76 8.75 -10.86
N THR A 3 -1.69 7.99 -10.65
CA THR A 3 -0.33 8.53 -10.49
C THR A 3 0.24 8.84 -11.86
N ARG A 4 0.65 10.10 -12.06
CA ARG A 4 1.24 10.58 -13.32
C ARG A 4 2.74 10.39 -13.35
N SER A 5 3.40 10.72 -12.24
CA SER A 5 4.83 10.54 -12.05
C SER A 5 5.11 10.19 -10.60
N SER A 6 6.13 9.38 -10.39
CA SER A 6 6.58 8.91 -9.08
C SER A 6 8.09 8.80 -9.11
N SER A 7 8.76 9.39 -8.13
CA SER A 7 10.23 9.39 -8.09
C SER A 7 10.72 9.20 -6.66
N TYR A 8 11.68 8.27 -6.50
CA TYR A 8 12.48 8.17 -5.30
C TYR A 8 13.43 9.38 -5.19
N PRO A 9 13.77 9.83 -3.97
CA PRO A 9 14.74 10.89 -3.78
C PRO A 9 16.15 10.46 -4.23
N ASP A 10 16.49 9.20 -3.99
CA ASP A 10 17.79 8.62 -4.29
C ASP A 10 17.69 7.09 -4.47
N ARG A 11 18.79 6.46 -4.90
CA ARG A 11 18.86 5.02 -5.16
C ARG A 11 18.85 4.19 -3.87
N GLU A 12 19.44 4.69 -2.79
CA GLU A 12 19.51 4.00 -1.50
C GLU A 12 18.10 3.86 -0.92
N THR A 13 17.30 4.93 -0.95
CA THR A 13 15.89 4.92 -0.57
C THR A 13 15.08 3.95 -1.43
N ALA A 14 15.34 3.90 -2.74
CA ALA A 14 14.68 2.95 -3.63
C ALA A 14 15.01 1.48 -3.26
N GLN A 15 16.27 1.19 -2.93
CA GLN A 15 16.72 -0.13 -2.52
C GLN A 15 16.12 -0.52 -1.16
N TRP A 16 16.17 0.38 -0.18
CA TRP A 16 15.57 0.19 1.13
C TRP A 16 14.07 -0.10 1.03
N CYS A 17 13.32 0.72 0.28
CA CYS A 17 11.88 0.50 0.08
C CYS A 17 11.60 -0.87 -0.55
N THR A 18 12.39 -1.24 -1.55
CA THR A 18 12.22 -2.52 -2.25
C THR A 18 12.46 -3.69 -1.30
N GLN A 19 13.53 -3.63 -0.50
CA GLN A 19 13.83 -4.66 0.50
C GLN A 19 12.71 -4.77 1.53
N GLN A 20 12.24 -3.65 2.07
CA GLN A 20 11.18 -3.62 3.08
C GLN A 20 9.85 -4.20 2.54
N VAL A 21 9.48 -3.88 1.29
CA VAL A 21 8.28 -4.44 0.65
C VAL A 21 8.44 -5.95 0.46
N ILE A 22 9.60 -6.41 0.02
CA ILE A 22 9.86 -7.85 -0.19
C ILE A 22 9.79 -8.59 1.14
N THR A 23 10.56 -8.15 2.14
CA THR A 23 10.62 -8.78 3.47
C THR A 23 9.25 -8.80 4.14
N GLY A 24 8.49 -7.70 4.08
CA GLY A 24 7.13 -7.66 4.64
C GLY A 24 6.11 -8.57 3.94
N ASN A 25 6.42 -9.07 2.74
CA ASN A 25 5.49 -9.84 1.90
C ASN A 25 6.05 -11.22 1.48
N GLU A 26 7.08 -11.74 2.15
CA GLU A 26 7.74 -13.01 1.79
C GLU A 26 6.75 -14.16 1.65
N GLN A 27 5.78 -14.29 2.57
CA GLN A 27 4.76 -15.33 2.48
C GLN A 27 3.88 -15.21 1.22
N ALA A 28 3.52 -13.98 0.82
CA ALA A 28 2.75 -13.75 -0.39
C ALA A 28 3.56 -14.10 -1.64
N ILE A 29 4.87 -13.83 -1.63
CA ILE A 29 5.79 -14.19 -2.71
C ILE A 29 5.91 -15.71 -2.84
N HIS A 30 6.16 -16.43 -1.74
CA HIS A 30 6.25 -17.89 -1.76
C HIS A 30 4.96 -18.54 -2.24
N ARG A 31 3.81 -18.07 -1.72
CA ARG A 31 2.49 -18.56 -2.16
C ARG A 31 2.28 -18.29 -3.64
N TRP A 32 2.59 -17.09 -4.10
CA TRP A 32 2.47 -16.73 -5.51
C TRP A 32 3.35 -17.64 -6.36
N LEU A 33 4.63 -17.83 -6.01
CA LEU A 33 5.59 -18.69 -6.69
C LEU A 33 5.12 -20.15 -6.78
N ALA A 34 4.53 -20.69 -5.71
CA ALA A 34 3.99 -22.04 -5.67
C ALA A 34 2.75 -22.24 -6.57
N GLN A 35 1.88 -21.23 -6.71
CA GLN A 35 0.62 -21.37 -7.45
C GLN A 35 0.76 -21.35 -8.98
N GLY A 36 1.80 -20.71 -9.54
CA GLY A 36 2.10 -20.75 -10.97
C GLY A 36 1.18 -19.94 -11.90
N THR A 37 0.06 -19.40 -11.44
CA THR A 37 -1.02 -18.89 -12.32
C THR A 37 -0.84 -17.48 -12.86
N ARG A 38 0.05 -16.66 -12.28
CA ARG A 38 0.26 -15.25 -12.67
C ARG A 38 1.74 -14.94 -12.92
N GLN A 39 2.02 -14.27 -14.04
CA GLN A 39 3.39 -13.86 -14.43
C GLN A 39 3.97 -12.72 -13.58
N ARG A 40 3.10 -11.87 -13.01
CA ARG A 40 3.49 -10.72 -12.20
C ARG A 40 2.78 -10.73 -10.86
N LEU A 41 3.46 -10.26 -9.82
CA LEU A 41 2.91 -10.00 -8.49
C LEU A 41 3.13 -8.54 -8.14
N THR A 42 2.09 -7.86 -7.69
CA THR A 42 2.18 -6.48 -7.19
C THR A 42 2.10 -6.53 -5.68
N LEU A 43 3.10 -5.93 -5.03
CA LEU A 43 3.25 -5.84 -3.60
C LEU A 43 3.31 -4.37 -3.20
N GLU A 44 2.73 -4.05 -2.05
CA GLU A 44 2.68 -2.69 -1.53
C GLU A 44 3.00 -2.71 -0.04
N ALA A 45 3.67 -1.66 0.42
CA ALA A 45 3.84 -1.41 1.85
C ALA A 45 3.76 0.09 2.12
N ALA A 46 3.28 0.43 3.30
CA ALA A 46 3.26 1.79 3.83
C ALA A 46 4.02 1.84 5.15
N TRP A 47 4.75 2.93 5.36
CA TRP A 47 5.50 3.23 6.58
C TRP A 47 5.01 4.56 7.17
N PRO A 48 3.77 4.63 7.66
CA PRO A 48 3.17 5.89 8.14
C PRO A 48 3.96 6.50 9.31
N SER A 49 4.63 5.67 10.12
CA SER A 49 5.45 6.09 11.27
C SER A 49 6.84 6.60 10.89
N ARG A 50 7.26 6.49 9.61
CA ARG A 50 8.56 7.03 9.17
C ARG A 50 8.43 8.55 9.08
N GLU A 51 9.34 9.29 9.71
CA GLU A 51 9.29 10.76 9.67
C GLU A 51 9.54 11.28 8.24
N GLU A 52 10.60 10.78 7.61
CA GLU A 52 10.98 11.14 6.25
C GLU A 52 10.09 10.49 5.17
N ALA A 53 9.80 11.26 4.13
CA ALA A 53 9.14 10.76 2.93
C ALA A 53 10.08 9.82 2.16
N VAL A 54 9.53 8.75 1.60
CA VAL A 54 10.30 7.80 0.77
C VAL A 54 10.27 8.18 -0.71
N GLY A 55 9.45 9.14 -1.10
CA GLY A 55 9.38 9.59 -2.49
C GLY A 55 8.32 10.64 -2.70
N ARG A 56 8.28 11.13 -3.94
CA ARG A 56 7.31 12.13 -4.39
C ARG A 56 6.44 11.58 -5.50
N VAL A 57 5.14 11.84 -5.40
CA VAL A 57 4.13 11.38 -6.35
C VAL A 57 3.35 12.57 -6.85
N LEU A 58 3.39 12.81 -8.16
CA LEU A 58 2.49 13.75 -8.82
C LEU A 58 1.22 13.02 -9.25
N ILE A 59 0.10 13.48 -8.71
CA ILE A 59 -1.22 12.90 -8.96
C ILE A 59 -1.93 13.77 -9.99
N ASP A 60 -2.62 13.16 -10.96
CA ASP A 60 -3.31 13.90 -12.03
C ASP A 60 -4.22 15.01 -11.49
N ALA A 61 -5.05 14.70 -10.49
CA ALA A 61 -5.96 15.67 -9.89
C ALA A 61 -5.20 16.86 -9.25
N MET A 62 -4.04 16.62 -8.65
CA MET A 62 -3.21 17.68 -8.07
C MET A 62 -2.59 18.54 -9.15
N MET A 63 -2.05 17.94 -10.21
CA MET A 63 -1.51 18.68 -11.35
C MET A 63 -2.58 19.56 -12.01
N TYR A 64 -3.78 19.03 -12.25
CA TYR A 64 -4.88 19.82 -12.83
C TYR A 64 -5.34 20.96 -11.92
N ALA A 65 -5.17 20.80 -10.60
CA ALA A 65 -5.40 21.85 -9.62
C ALA A 65 -4.20 22.81 -9.43
N GLY A 66 -3.15 22.72 -10.26
CA GLY A 66 -1.94 23.54 -10.14
C GLY A 66 -1.09 23.23 -8.89
N ARG A 67 -1.29 22.05 -8.27
CA ARG A 67 -0.58 21.60 -7.07
C ARG A 67 0.62 20.74 -7.44
N GLY A 68 1.69 20.89 -6.65
CA GLY A 68 2.93 20.14 -6.82
C GLY A 68 2.84 18.67 -6.40
N PRO A 69 3.95 17.93 -6.54
CA PRO A 69 4.07 16.55 -6.08
C PRO A 69 3.81 16.42 -4.57
N VAL A 70 3.26 15.28 -4.16
CA VAL A 70 2.96 14.95 -2.77
C VAL A 70 4.04 14.02 -2.24
N ASP A 71 4.54 14.31 -1.05
CA ASP A 71 5.43 13.43 -0.30
C ASP A 71 4.68 12.18 0.17
N VAL A 72 5.23 11.00 -0.12
CA VAL A 72 4.62 9.72 0.23
C VAL A 72 5.56 8.87 1.07
N ARG A 73 4.95 7.98 1.85
CA ARG A 73 5.63 7.00 2.73
C ARG A 73 5.26 5.57 2.38
N ALA A 74 4.91 5.33 1.13
CA ALA A 74 4.52 4.02 0.64
C ALA A 74 5.19 3.73 -0.70
N ALA A 75 5.45 2.45 -0.95
CA ALA A 75 6.06 1.98 -2.18
C ALA A 75 5.33 0.75 -2.71
N ARG A 76 5.33 0.64 -4.04
CA ARG A 76 4.84 -0.52 -4.78
C ARG A 76 6.01 -1.17 -5.49
N VAL A 77 6.11 -2.48 -5.32
CA VAL A 77 7.06 -3.34 -6.03
C VAL A 77 6.28 -4.29 -6.92
N VAL A 78 6.71 -4.39 -8.17
CA VAL A 78 6.20 -5.38 -9.11
C VAL A 78 7.28 -6.43 -9.31
N LEU A 79 6.97 -7.67 -8.93
CA LEU A 79 7.81 -8.82 -9.21
C LEU A 79 7.36 -9.50 -10.50
N ARG A 80 8.32 -10.05 -11.25
CA ARG A 80 8.08 -10.88 -12.43
C ARG A 80 8.73 -12.24 -12.21
N ARG A 81 8.04 -13.31 -12.58
CA ARG A 81 8.65 -14.65 -12.56
C ARG A 81 9.79 -14.73 -13.55
N GLU A 82 10.86 -15.38 -13.12
CA GLU A 82 12.02 -15.62 -13.95
C GLU A 82 12.66 -16.92 -13.47
N ALA A 83 12.36 -18.02 -14.18
CA ALA A 83 12.82 -19.35 -13.77
C ALA A 83 14.35 -19.49 -13.80
N ALA A 84 15.04 -18.64 -14.57
CA ALA A 84 16.50 -18.58 -14.61
C ALA A 84 17.12 -17.80 -13.45
N SER A 85 16.31 -17.10 -12.63
CA SER A 85 16.79 -16.40 -11.44
C SER A 85 16.89 -17.36 -10.26
N GLU A 86 17.91 -17.19 -9.42
CA GLU A 86 18.10 -17.95 -8.17
C GLU A 86 16.86 -17.96 -7.28
N HIS A 87 16.12 -16.85 -7.23
CA HIS A 87 14.93 -16.71 -6.39
C HIS A 87 13.62 -17.03 -7.13
N GLY A 88 13.69 -17.47 -8.40
CA GLY A 88 12.53 -17.73 -9.25
C GLY A 88 11.73 -16.48 -9.67
N CYS A 89 12.16 -15.29 -9.25
CA CYS A 89 11.59 -14.01 -9.62
C CYS A 89 12.60 -12.87 -9.55
N VAL A 90 12.31 -11.80 -10.29
CA VAL A 90 13.08 -10.55 -10.28
C VAL A 90 12.17 -9.35 -10.03
N VAL A 91 12.76 -8.27 -9.52
CA VAL A 91 12.08 -6.97 -9.43
C VAL A 91 11.93 -6.42 -10.84
N HIS A 92 10.69 -6.30 -11.30
CA HIS A 92 10.36 -5.72 -12.61
C HIS A 92 10.26 -4.19 -12.53
N ALA A 93 9.67 -3.66 -11.46
CA ALA A 93 9.56 -2.23 -11.23
C ALA A 93 9.39 -1.93 -9.73
N THR A 94 9.86 -0.77 -9.30
CA THR A 94 9.66 -0.24 -7.96
C THR A 94 9.40 1.26 -8.06
N PHE A 95 8.39 1.75 -7.35
CA PHE A 95 8.07 3.18 -7.34
C PHE A 95 7.27 3.59 -6.11
N PRO A 96 7.45 4.84 -5.64
CA PRO A 96 6.65 5.37 -4.55
C PRO A 96 5.18 5.52 -4.97
N VAL A 97 4.26 5.24 -4.06
CA VAL A 97 2.81 5.30 -4.31
C VAL A 97 2.10 6.09 -3.23
N TYR A 98 1.03 6.75 -3.62
CA TYR A 98 0.09 7.34 -2.68
C TYR A 98 -0.93 6.27 -2.29
N LEU A 99 -0.81 5.74 -1.07
CA LEU A 99 -1.85 4.91 -0.46
C LEU A 99 -2.68 5.80 0.45
N LEU A 100 -3.99 5.87 0.19
CA LEU A 100 -4.90 6.40 1.19
C LEU A 100 -4.75 5.51 2.42
N PRO A 101 -4.57 6.06 3.64
CA PRO A 101 -4.69 5.25 4.83
C PRO A 101 -6.03 4.54 4.73
N SER A 102 -6.03 3.22 4.85
CA SER A 102 -7.30 2.52 5.01
C SER A 102 -7.97 3.21 6.18
N THR A 103 -9.14 3.79 5.95
CA THR A 103 -10.04 4.22 7.02
C THR A 103 -10.57 2.98 7.72
N SER A 104 -9.68 2.17 8.30
CA SER A 104 -10.02 1.45 9.51
C SER A 104 -10.05 2.54 10.58
N PRO A 105 -11.18 2.79 11.25
CA PRO A 105 -11.15 3.60 12.44
C PRO A 105 -10.07 3.03 13.37
N PRO A 106 -9.28 3.87 14.06
CA PRO A 106 -8.40 3.36 15.11
C PRO A 106 -9.24 2.48 16.02
N ALA A 107 -8.74 1.29 16.36
CA ALA A 107 -9.35 0.47 17.40
C ALA A 107 -9.63 1.39 18.60
N PRO A 108 -10.83 1.36 19.20
CA PRO A 108 -11.15 2.26 20.30
C PRO A 108 -10.09 2.04 21.39
N GLU A 109 -9.27 3.06 21.58
CA GLU A 109 -8.37 3.21 22.70
C GLU A 109 -9.22 3.08 23.97
N GLU A 110 -9.08 1.93 24.64
CA GLU A 110 -9.70 1.66 25.94
C GLU A 110 -9.31 2.80 26.89
N GLY A 111 -10.23 3.73 27.12
CA GLY A 111 -10.01 4.77 28.12
C GLY A 111 -10.56 6.15 27.82
N ARG A 112 -11.80 6.27 27.33
CA ARG A 112 -12.70 7.35 27.77
C ARG A 112 -14.14 7.12 27.31
N CYS A 113 -14.99 6.73 28.25
CA CYS A 113 -16.45 6.82 28.13
C CYS A 113 -16.87 8.23 27.72
N SER A 114 -17.49 8.37 26.55
CA SER A 114 -18.51 9.40 26.30
C SER A 114 -19.37 8.99 25.10
N TRP A 115 -20.15 7.92 25.25
CA TRP A 115 -21.29 7.67 24.36
C TRP A 115 -22.49 8.43 24.90
N SER A 116 -22.60 9.70 24.51
CA SER A 116 -23.87 10.42 24.54
C SER A 116 -24.43 10.54 23.13
N ARG A 117 -25.44 9.70 22.89
CA ARG A 117 -26.64 9.94 22.06
C ARG A 117 -26.57 9.89 20.53
N CYS A 118 -27.57 9.13 20.03
CA CYS A 118 -28.30 9.23 18.76
C CYS A 118 -27.75 8.48 17.54
N ASN A 119 -28.24 7.24 17.34
CA ASN A 119 -29.35 7.03 16.41
C ASN A 119 -29.92 5.61 16.54
N THR A 120 -31.09 5.52 17.18
CA THR A 120 -31.98 4.37 17.09
C THR A 120 -32.99 4.66 15.98
N THR A 121 -32.78 4.08 14.79
CA THR A 121 -33.89 3.85 13.86
C THR A 121 -33.66 2.53 13.12
N ALA A 122 -34.41 1.53 13.59
CA ALA A 122 -35.06 0.43 12.87
C ALA A 122 -34.34 -0.26 11.70
N ALA A 123 -34.11 -1.57 11.84
CA ALA A 123 -34.88 -2.58 11.11
C ALA A 123 -34.41 -4.00 11.50
N THR A 124 -35.19 -4.67 12.35
CA THR A 124 -35.11 -6.12 12.54
C THR A 124 -36.04 -6.77 11.52
N VAL A 125 -35.47 -7.45 10.52
CA VAL A 125 -36.19 -8.42 9.69
C VAL A 125 -35.82 -9.80 10.22
N SER A 126 -36.76 -10.43 10.91
CA SER A 126 -36.66 -11.81 11.38
C SER A 126 -37.27 -12.76 10.35
N TRP A 127 -36.46 -13.71 9.87
CA TRP A 127 -36.92 -14.91 9.19
C TRP A 127 -36.54 -16.12 10.05
N THR A 128 -37.53 -16.83 10.57
CA THR A 128 -37.40 -18.26 10.90
C THR A 128 -38.74 -18.94 10.59
N ARG A 129 -38.60 -20.11 9.97
CA ARG A 129 -39.62 -20.95 9.36
C ARG A 129 -40.53 -21.62 10.37
#